data_AF-A0A9N9PDF1-F1
#
_entry.id   AF-A0A9N9PDF1-F1
#
_cell.length_a   1.000
_cell.length_b   1.000
_cell.length_c   1.000
_cell.angle_alpha   90.00
_cell.angle_beta   90.00
_cell.angle_gamma   90.00
#
_symmetry.space_group_name_H-M   'P 1'
#
loop_
_entity.id
_entity.type
_entity.pdbx_description
1 polymer ?
#
loop_
_entity_poly.entity_id
_entity_poly.type
_entity_poly.pdbx_seq_one_letter_code
_entity_poly.pdbx_strand_id
1 'polypeptide(L)'
;GCYLSHYEIFESIIENGYEIALIFEDDVDMERNFTDIMTEALHNVPDDWDLLYLGHCGEQKGEYIETNLTVHALHKSLFAQCLHGYAVSAKGTKKLIEKLNIDKPENHVDVDISNLVVAGEITSYSIHPQIVVQFNGVNDLSDVTPGLR
;
A
#
# COMPACT_ATOMS: atom_id res chain seq x y z
N GLY A 1 15.26 5.36 9.72
CA GLY A 1 15.40 4.04 9.09
C GLY A 1 14.02 3.58 8.70
N CYS A 2 13.86 2.77 7.63
CA CYS A 2 12.55 2.48 7.00
C CYS A 2 11.40 2.27 8.02
N TYR A 3 11.55 1.35 8.97
CA TYR A 3 10.54 1.11 10.03
C TYR A 3 10.15 2.38 10.82
N LEU A 4 11.13 3.09 11.39
CA LEU A 4 10.89 4.32 12.16
C LEU A 4 10.24 5.40 11.29
N SER A 5 10.66 5.56 10.04
CA SER A 5 10.10 6.57 9.16
C SER A 5 8.63 6.30 8.82
N HIS A 6 8.24 5.04 8.58
CA HIS A 6 6.82 4.69 8.43
C HIS A 6 6.02 4.91 9.72
N TYR A 7 6.60 4.55 10.87
CA TYR A 7 5.93 4.73 12.17
C TYR A 7 5.71 6.21 12.51
N GLU A 8 6.70 7.08 12.31
CA GLU A 8 6.58 8.53 12.49
C GLU A 8 5.51 9.14 11.57
N ILE A 9 5.38 8.63 10.33
CA ILE A 9 4.29 9.04 9.43
C ILE A 9 2.94 8.61 10.00
N PHE A 10 2.82 7.41 10.55
CA PHE A 10 1.59 6.96 11.20
C PHE A 10 1.21 7.84 12.39
N GLU A 11 2.18 8.21 13.23
CA GLU A 11 1.94 9.13 14.35
C GLU A 11 1.44 10.48 13.82
N SER A 12 2.10 11.02 12.79
CA SER A 12 1.72 12.28 12.15
C SER A 12 0.28 12.25 11.59
N ILE A 13 -0.15 11.13 10.99
CA ILE A 13 -1.52 10.95 10.49
C ILE A 13 -2.53 11.07 11.63
N ILE A 14 -2.26 10.43 12.77
CA ILE A 14 -3.14 10.51 13.95
C ILE A 14 -3.16 11.92 14.52
N GLU A 15 -1.98 12.52 14.71
CA GLU A 15 -1.83 13.86 15.31
C GLU A 15 -2.54 14.94 14.50
N ASN A 16 -2.49 14.86 13.17
CA ASN A 16 -3.12 15.81 12.27
C ASN A 16 -4.58 15.45 11.91
N GLY A 17 -5.05 14.27 12.31
CA GLY A 17 -6.42 13.83 12.05
C GLY A 17 -6.73 13.58 10.57
N TYR A 18 -5.75 13.10 9.79
CA TYR A 18 -5.99 12.76 8.39
C TYR A 18 -6.80 11.48 8.27
N GLU A 19 -7.86 11.49 7.45
CA GLU A 19 -8.75 10.33 7.27
C GLU A 19 -8.12 9.25 6.38
N ILE A 20 -7.36 9.67 5.38
CA ILE A 20 -6.62 8.84 4.43
C ILE A 20 -5.28 9.51 4.17
N ALA A 21 -4.21 8.72 4.12
CA ALA A 21 -2.89 9.18 3.71
C ALA A 21 -2.33 8.29 2.60
N LEU A 22 -1.67 8.93 1.63
CA LEU A 22 -0.84 8.27 0.62
C LEU A 22 0.62 8.38 1.05
N ILE A 23 1.33 7.26 1.02
CA ILE A 23 2.71 7.13 1.48
C ILE A 23 3.51 6.50 0.34
N PHE A 24 4.63 7.15 0.00
CA PHE A 24 5.55 6.72 -1.04
C PHE A 24 6.99 6.76 -0.52
N GLU A 25 7.81 5.84 -1.02
CA GLU A 25 9.27 5.96 -0.93
C GLU A 25 9.79 7.03 -1.92
N ASP A 26 11.04 7.46 -1.77
CA ASP A 26 11.63 8.56 -2.55
C ASP A 26 12.02 8.17 -3.98
N ASP A 27 12.08 6.88 -4.26
CA ASP A 27 12.53 6.29 -5.52
C ASP A 27 11.39 5.67 -6.35
N VAL A 28 10.19 6.26 -6.32
CA VAL A 28 9.05 5.72 -7.08
C VAL A 28 8.77 6.41 -8.40
N ASP A 29 8.16 5.65 -9.30
CA ASP A 29 7.50 6.11 -10.51
C ASP A 29 6.04 5.64 -10.53
N MET A 30 5.16 6.40 -11.20
CA MET A 30 3.72 6.23 -11.10
C MET A 30 3.02 6.32 -12.46
N GLU A 31 1.87 5.67 -12.57
CA GLU A 31 1.00 5.77 -13.74
C GLU A 31 0.61 7.23 -14.05
N ARG A 32 0.56 7.60 -15.33
CA ARG A 32 0.24 8.99 -15.72
C ARG A 32 -1.17 9.41 -15.32
N ASN A 33 -2.11 8.47 -15.29
CA ASN A 33 -3.49 8.64 -14.86
C ASN A 33 -3.70 8.19 -13.40
N PHE A 34 -2.65 8.24 -12.57
CA PHE A 34 -2.68 7.86 -11.14
C PHE A 34 -3.93 8.37 -10.40
N THR A 35 -4.26 9.66 -10.55
CA THR A 35 -5.42 10.26 -9.88
C THR A 35 -6.75 9.64 -10.28
N ASP A 36 -6.94 9.31 -11.57
CA ASP A 36 -8.17 8.67 -12.05
C ASP A 36 -8.30 7.26 -11.50
N ILE A 37 -7.18 6.50 -11.50
CA ILE A 37 -7.15 5.14 -10.97
C ILE A 37 -7.43 5.14 -9.47
N MET A 38 -6.79 6.05 -8.72
CA MET A 38 -7.01 6.19 -7.29
C MET A 38 -8.44 6.60 -6.94
N THR A 39 -9.03 7.50 -7.72
CA THR A 39 -10.42 7.93 -7.51
C THR A 39 -11.38 6.75 -7.67
N GLU A 40 -11.22 5.96 -8.74
CA GLU A 40 -12.03 4.77 -8.97
C GLU A 40 -11.79 3.70 -7.89
N ALA A 41 -10.53 3.47 -7.50
CA ALA A 41 -10.20 2.49 -6.46
C ALA A 41 -10.77 2.88 -5.09
N LEU A 42 -10.58 4.14 -4.66
CA LEU A 42 -11.09 4.62 -3.37
C LEU A 42 -12.62 4.69 -3.32
N HIS A 43 -13.27 4.87 -4.47
CA HIS A 43 -14.73 4.85 -4.56
C HIS A 43 -15.32 3.44 -4.38
N ASN A 44 -14.60 2.40 -4.81
CA ASN A 44 -15.11 1.03 -4.81
C ASN A 44 -14.49 0.12 -3.73
N VAL A 45 -13.36 0.52 -3.12
CA VAL A 45 -12.75 -0.27 -2.04
C VAL A 45 -13.73 -0.39 -0.86
N PRO A 46 -13.95 -1.59 -0.30
CA PRO A 46 -14.89 -1.77 0.81
C PRO A 46 -14.54 -0.92 2.03
N ASP A 47 -15.55 -0.32 2.68
CA ASP A 47 -15.41 0.61 3.82
C ASP A 47 -14.58 0.07 5.01
N ASP A 48 -14.43 -1.25 5.11
CA ASP A 48 -13.66 -1.90 6.15
C ASP A 48 -12.15 -1.94 5.87
N TRP A 49 -11.66 -1.37 4.77
CA TRP A 49 -10.24 -1.31 4.45
C TRP A 49 -9.39 -0.55 5.49
N ASP A 50 -8.20 -1.07 5.72
CA ASP A 50 -7.16 -0.48 6.56
C ASP A 50 -6.00 0.02 5.69
N LEU A 51 -5.62 -0.77 4.68
CA LEU A 51 -4.46 -0.53 3.83
C LEU A 51 -4.78 -0.86 2.36
N LEU A 52 -4.31 -0.03 1.43
CA LEU A 52 -4.45 -0.23 0.00
C LEU A 52 -3.06 -0.14 -0.65
N TYR A 53 -2.54 -1.27 -1.12
CA TYR A 53 -1.24 -1.30 -1.81
C TYR A 53 -1.38 -0.78 -3.24
N LEU A 54 -0.49 0.14 -3.60
CA LEU A 54 -0.40 0.77 -4.93
C LEU A 54 0.87 0.35 -5.68
N GLY A 55 1.93 0.10 -4.90
CA GLY A 55 3.19 -0.50 -5.29
C GLY A 55 3.65 -1.44 -4.19
N HIS A 56 3.90 -2.69 -4.56
CA HIS A 56 4.24 -3.77 -3.65
C HIS A 56 5.06 -4.84 -4.38
N CYS A 57 5.44 -5.90 -3.69
CA CYS A 57 6.09 -7.07 -4.26
C CYS A 57 5.49 -8.33 -3.61
N GLY A 58 5.70 -9.50 -4.20
CA GLY A 58 5.28 -10.79 -3.64
C GLY A 58 3.85 -10.81 -3.10
N GLU A 59 2.86 -11.04 -3.97
CA GLU A 59 1.44 -10.94 -3.57
C GLU A 59 0.71 -12.29 -3.55
N GLN A 60 -0.31 -12.37 -2.69
CA GLN A 60 -1.36 -13.37 -2.79
C GLN A 60 -2.72 -12.68 -2.91
N LYS A 61 -3.39 -12.91 -4.05
CA LYS A 61 -4.68 -12.28 -4.39
C LYS A 61 -5.84 -13.01 -3.75
N GLY A 62 -6.79 -12.25 -3.22
CA GLY A 62 -8.08 -12.72 -2.75
C GLY A 62 -9.19 -12.41 -3.76
N GLU A 63 -10.38 -12.12 -3.23
CA GLU A 63 -11.56 -11.74 -4.01
C GLU A 63 -11.36 -10.41 -4.77
N TYR A 64 -11.83 -10.37 -6.01
CA TYR A 64 -11.79 -9.17 -6.85
C TYR A 64 -12.98 -8.26 -6.54
N ILE A 65 -12.72 -6.95 -6.56
CA ILE A 65 -13.71 -5.90 -6.38
C ILE A 65 -14.05 -5.35 -7.76
N GLU A 66 -15.34 -5.28 -8.07
CA GLU A 66 -15.81 -4.72 -9.33
C GLU A 66 -15.50 -3.22 -9.40
N THR A 67 -14.88 -2.78 -10.49
CA THR A 67 -14.51 -1.38 -10.74
C THR A 67 -14.61 -1.10 -12.23
N ASN A 68 -14.56 0.18 -12.62
CA ASN A 68 -14.42 0.60 -14.02
C ASN A 68 -12.97 0.65 -14.51
N LEU A 69 -12.01 0.16 -13.72
CA LEU A 69 -10.61 0.08 -14.14
C LEU A 69 -10.48 -0.97 -15.27
N THR A 70 -9.85 -0.57 -16.36
CA THR A 70 -9.73 -1.41 -17.57
C THR A 70 -8.40 -2.17 -17.64
N VAL A 71 -7.34 -1.59 -17.08
CA VAL A 71 -5.98 -2.16 -17.08
C VAL A 71 -5.65 -2.76 -15.72
N HIS A 72 -6.01 -2.07 -14.65
CA HIS A 72 -5.76 -2.49 -13.28
C HIS A 72 -7.01 -3.15 -12.70
N ALA A 73 -6.81 -4.02 -11.72
CA ALA A 73 -7.85 -4.65 -10.95
C ALA A 73 -7.66 -4.34 -9.47
N LEU A 74 -8.76 -4.05 -8.78
CA LEU A 74 -8.81 -3.97 -7.33
C LEU A 74 -9.17 -5.35 -6.77
N HIS A 75 -8.42 -5.83 -5.79
CA HIS A 75 -8.75 -7.08 -5.12
C HIS A 75 -8.31 -7.06 -3.66
N LYS A 76 -8.90 -7.94 -2.86
CA LYS A 76 -8.45 -8.20 -1.49
C LYS A 76 -7.01 -8.70 -1.53
N SER A 77 -6.16 -8.17 -0.65
CA SER A 77 -4.78 -8.60 -0.50
C SER A 77 -4.71 -9.57 0.67
N LEU A 78 -4.34 -10.82 0.41
CA LEU A 78 -4.17 -11.84 1.45
C LEU A 78 -2.73 -11.84 1.98
N PHE A 79 -1.81 -11.26 1.20
CA PHE A 79 -0.39 -11.11 1.48
C PHE A 79 0.19 -10.15 0.45
N ALA A 80 1.06 -9.24 0.89
CA ALA A 80 1.88 -8.39 0.03
C ALA A 80 3.10 -7.89 0.82
N GLN A 81 4.26 -7.81 0.16
CA GLN A 81 5.50 -7.25 0.70
C GLN A 81 5.85 -5.94 0.00
N CYS A 82 6.93 -5.30 0.43
CA CYS A 82 7.32 -3.94 0.01
C CYS A 82 6.29 -2.86 0.39
N LEU A 83 6.77 -1.64 0.59
CA LEU A 83 5.94 -0.48 0.97
C LEU A 83 6.29 0.78 0.20
N HIS A 84 6.79 0.62 -1.04
CA HIS A 84 7.18 1.76 -1.87
C HIS A 84 5.99 2.63 -2.29
N GLY A 85 4.76 2.11 -2.31
CA GLY A 85 3.56 2.94 -2.51
C GLY A 85 2.29 2.33 -1.92
N TYR A 86 1.65 3.02 -0.98
CA TYR A 86 0.38 2.55 -0.40
C TYR A 86 -0.47 3.69 0.16
N ALA A 87 -1.77 3.46 0.26
CA ALA A 87 -2.68 4.28 1.04
C ALA A 87 -3.01 3.59 2.37
N VAL A 88 -3.26 4.36 3.42
CA VAL A 88 -3.70 3.87 4.72
C VAL A 88 -4.87 4.72 5.23
N SER A 89 -5.90 4.08 5.78
CA SER A 89 -7.02 4.77 6.41
C SER A 89 -6.68 5.13 7.86
N ALA A 90 -7.33 6.15 8.43
CA ALA A 90 -7.13 6.53 9.84
C ALA A 90 -7.37 5.36 10.81
N LYS A 91 -8.30 4.46 10.47
CA LYS A 91 -8.56 3.22 11.22
C LYS A 91 -7.38 2.26 11.11
N GLY A 92 -6.87 2.05 9.88
CA GLY A 92 -5.68 1.25 9.64
C GLY A 92 -4.46 1.78 10.38
N THR A 93 -4.22 3.09 10.34
CA THR A 93 -3.11 3.74 11.05
C THR A 93 -3.14 3.46 12.55
N LYS A 94 -4.31 3.57 13.20
CA LYS A 94 -4.47 3.25 14.63
C LYS A 94 -4.11 1.80 14.93
N LYS A 95 -4.63 0.86 14.13
CA LYS A 95 -4.31 -0.57 14.29
C LYS A 95 -2.81 -0.83 14.11
N LEU A 96 -2.18 -0.19 13.12
CA LEU A 96 -0.74 -0.34 12.87
C LEU A 96 0.08 0.16 14.06
N ILE A 97 -0.21 1.33 14.61
CA ILE A 97 0.49 1.86 15.80
C ILE A 97 0.32 0.96 17.02
N GLU A 98 -0.86 0.41 17.22
CA GLU A 98 -1.15 -0.49 18.35
C GLU A 98 -0.41 -1.83 18.25
N LYS A 99 -0.08 -2.27 17.03
CA LYS A 99 0.42 -3.62 16.74
C LYS A 99 1.90 -3.69 16.38
N LEU A 100 2.43 -2.64 15.75
CA LEU A 100 3.84 -2.53 15.40
C LEU A 100 4.66 -2.15 16.63
N ASN A 101 5.80 -2.82 16.83
CA ASN A 101 6.70 -2.56 17.94
C ASN A 101 8.01 -1.97 17.42
N ILE A 102 8.15 -0.66 17.53
CA ILE A 102 9.33 0.05 17.04
C ILE A 102 10.59 -0.20 17.86
N ASP A 103 10.47 -0.44 19.17
CA ASP A 103 11.61 -0.69 20.05
C ASP A 103 12.21 -2.09 19.83
N LYS A 104 11.37 -3.02 19.38
CA LYS A 104 11.74 -4.41 19.15
C LYS A 104 10.97 -5.00 17.96
N PRO A 105 11.29 -4.57 16.71
CA PRO A 105 10.65 -5.12 15.53
C PRO A 105 11.01 -6.59 15.36
N GLU A 106 10.05 -7.40 14.92
CA GLU A 106 10.30 -8.82 14.65
C GLU A 106 11.00 -9.00 13.30
N ASN A 107 10.60 -8.21 12.30
CA ASN A 107 11.14 -8.23 10.95
C ASN A 107 11.25 -6.80 10.37
N HIS A 108 11.42 -6.72 9.05
CA HIS A 108 11.21 -5.49 8.31
C HIS A 108 9.74 -5.07 8.38
N VAL A 109 9.48 -3.77 8.30
CA VAL A 109 8.13 -3.19 8.52
C VAL A 109 7.09 -3.74 7.55
N ASP A 110 7.47 -3.99 6.29
CA ASP A 110 6.61 -4.60 5.28
C ASP A 110 6.23 -6.05 5.64
N VAL A 111 7.18 -6.83 6.14
CA VAL A 111 6.95 -8.21 6.62
C VAL A 111 6.05 -8.21 7.85
N ASP A 112 6.28 -7.31 8.81
CA ASP A 112 5.45 -7.22 10.01
C ASP A 112 4.02 -6.82 9.65
N ILE A 113 3.81 -5.82 8.78
CA ILE A 113 2.48 -5.45 8.28
C ILE A 113 1.83 -6.63 7.54
N SER A 114 2.58 -7.34 6.69
CA SER A 114 2.06 -8.51 5.98
C SER A 114 1.64 -9.63 6.93
N ASN A 115 2.35 -9.83 8.04
CA ASN A 115 1.96 -10.80 9.07
C ASN A 115 0.63 -10.41 9.73
N LEU A 116 0.40 -9.11 9.97
CA LEU A 116 -0.88 -8.61 10.49
C LEU A 116 -2.03 -8.81 9.47
N VAL A 117 -1.76 -8.66 8.18
CA VAL A 117 -2.73 -8.97 7.11
C VAL A 117 -3.08 -10.46 7.12
N VAL A 118 -2.07 -11.34 7.15
CA VAL A 118 -2.27 -12.80 7.18
C VAL A 118 -3.03 -13.24 8.44
N ALA A 119 -2.79 -12.59 9.57
CA ALA A 119 -3.50 -12.83 10.82
C ALA A 119 -4.95 -12.28 10.84
N GLY A 120 -5.36 -11.53 9.82
CA GLY A 120 -6.68 -10.91 9.73
C GLY A 120 -6.85 -9.69 10.64
N GLU A 121 -5.75 -9.12 11.12
CA GLU A 121 -5.74 -7.95 12.01
C GLU A 121 -5.76 -6.63 11.22
N ILE A 122 -5.23 -6.66 9.99
CA ILE A 122 -5.29 -5.57 9.00
C ILE A 122 -6.05 -6.07 7.77
N THR A 123 -7.14 -5.39 7.42
CA THR A 123 -7.88 -5.63 6.18
C THR A 123 -7.20 -4.86 5.05
N SER A 124 -6.58 -5.55 4.11
CA SER A 124 -5.87 -4.91 2.99
C SER A 124 -6.43 -5.28 1.62
N TYR A 125 -6.21 -4.36 0.69
CA TYR A 125 -6.53 -4.47 -0.73
C TYR A 125 -5.31 -4.07 -1.56
N SER A 126 -5.26 -4.47 -2.82
CA SER A 126 -4.20 -4.11 -3.75
C SER A 126 -4.78 -3.71 -5.11
N ILE A 127 -4.11 -2.79 -5.78
CA ILE A 127 -4.31 -2.53 -7.20
C ILE A 127 -3.25 -3.30 -7.99
N HIS A 128 -3.68 -4.14 -8.93
CA HIS A 128 -2.80 -4.95 -9.76
C HIS A 128 -3.23 -4.99 -11.25
N PRO A 129 -2.33 -4.80 -12.24
CA PRO A 129 -0.91 -4.44 -12.10
C PRO A 129 -0.71 -3.16 -11.29
N GLN A 130 0.45 -3.04 -10.66
CA GLN A 130 0.78 -1.94 -9.73
C GLN A 130 0.79 -0.61 -10.48
N ILE A 131 0.34 0.45 -9.79
CA ILE A 131 0.33 1.81 -10.34
C ILE A 131 1.47 2.68 -9.82
N VAL A 132 2.28 2.11 -8.92
CA VAL A 132 3.52 2.66 -8.38
C VAL A 132 4.58 1.57 -8.45
N VAL A 133 5.76 1.89 -8.96
CA VAL A 133 6.91 0.98 -9.03
C VAL A 133 8.17 1.68 -8.55
N GLN A 134 9.20 0.93 -8.15
CA GLN A 134 10.51 1.51 -7.84
C GLN A 134 11.29 1.82 -9.12
N PHE A 135 11.86 3.02 -9.18
CA PHE A 135 12.67 3.55 -10.27
C PHE A 135 14.12 3.06 -10.17
N ASN A 136 14.58 2.29 -11.16
CA ASN A 136 15.93 1.70 -11.17
C ASN A 136 16.92 2.37 -12.15
N GLY A 137 16.72 3.66 -12.46
CA GLY A 137 17.80 4.55 -12.93
C GLY A 137 18.41 4.34 -14.32
N VAL A 138 17.94 3.40 -15.15
CA VAL A 138 18.53 3.18 -16.49
C VAL A 138 17.46 3.21 -17.58
N ASN A 139 17.30 4.39 -18.21
CA ASN A 139 16.48 4.67 -19.40
C ASN A 139 14.95 4.50 -19.24
N ASP A 140 14.32 5.14 -18.26
CA ASP A 140 12.86 5.22 -18.22
C ASP A 140 12.34 6.60 -18.66
N LEU A 141 11.50 6.61 -19.69
CA LEU A 141 10.69 7.77 -20.13
C LEU A 141 9.17 7.56 -19.81
N SER A 142 8.89 6.48 -19.07
CA SER A 142 7.72 5.98 -18.33
C SER A 142 6.28 6.04 -18.86
N ASP A 143 5.65 4.85 -18.79
CA ASP A 143 4.23 4.50 -18.61
C ASP A 143 4.07 3.13 -17.88
N VAL A 144 4.98 2.86 -16.93
CA VAL A 144 5.08 1.75 -15.95
C VAL A 144 5.16 0.30 -16.45
N THR A 145 6.36 -0.32 -16.38
CA THR A 145 6.57 -1.67 -15.81
C THR A 145 8.05 -1.95 -15.50
N PRO A 146 8.38 -2.61 -14.36
CA PRO A 146 9.14 -3.85 -14.50
C PRO A 146 8.57 -4.97 -13.61
N GLY A 147 7.72 -5.80 -14.22
CA GLY A 147 7.41 -7.13 -13.70
C GLY A 147 8.20 -8.17 -14.50
N LEU A 148 9.31 -8.68 -13.96
CA LEU A 148 9.84 -10.01 -14.28
C LEU A 148 10.87 -10.46 -13.23
N ARG A 149 10.35 -11.25 -12.29
CA ARG A 149 10.99 -12.19 -11.34
C ARG A 149 12.14 -11.70 -10.46
#